data_AF-A0A2N2F5U1-F1
#
_entry.id   AF-A0A2N2F5U1-F1
#
_cell.length_a   1.000
_cell.length_b   1.000
_cell.length_c   1.000
_cell.angle_alpha   90.00
_cell.angle_beta   90.00
_cell.angle_gamma   90.00
#
_symmetry.space_group_name_H-M   'P 1'
#
loop_
_entity.id
_entity.type
_entity.pdbx_description
1 polymer ?
#
loop_
_entity_poly.entity_id
_entity_poly.type
_entity_poly.pdbx_seq_one_letter_code
_entity_poly.pdbx_strand_id
1 'polypeptide(L)'
;MGFFSDLNQWLLAEWLWSMTWGLYHVPLATLCMIFLFRFYMKMSLRGALWQSLKASFFALVIYTLYVPAFLIYWSGLETDWVADPMPAALYLGFIYGVLQSSFFWLQSLWFPMDMQRVLIVVALSNFIAALVIFKLALMGLSL
;
A
#
# COMPACT_ATOMS: atom_id res chain seq x y z
N MET A 1 -16.03 -2.61 23.13
CA MET A 1 -14.90 -1.67 23.06
C MET A 1 -15.36 -0.41 22.36
N GLY A 2 -14.71 0.73 22.59
CA GLY A 2 -15.04 1.98 21.89
C GLY A 2 -14.43 2.01 20.49
N PHE A 3 -15.09 2.66 19.54
CA PHE A 3 -14.66 2.76 18.13
C PHE A 3 -13.17 3.09 17.94
N PHE A 4 -12.63 4.02 18.73
CA PHE A 4 -11.21 4.40 18.66
C PHE A 4 -10.26 3.28 19.08
N SER A 5 -10.65 2.45 20.05
CA SER A 5 -9.86 1.28 20.46
C SER A 5 -9.80 0.25 19.34
N ASP A 6 -10.94 -0.04 18.70
CA ASP A 6 -11.05 -1.00 17.62
C ASP A 6 -10.26 -0.53 16.38
N LEU A 7 -10.34 0.77 16.06
CA LEU A 7 -9.57 1.39 14.98
C LEU A 7 -8.06 1.29 15.21
N ASN A 8 -7.60 1.53 16.43
CA ASN A 8 -6.17 1.46 16.74
C ASN A 8 -5.63 0.03 16.66
N GLN A 9 -6.38 -0.95 17.17
CA GLN A 9 -5.99 -2.36 17.06
C GLN A 9 -5.92 -2.79 15.59
N TRP A 10 -6.88 -2.37 14.77
CA TRP A 10 -6.86 -2.63 13.33
C TRP A 10 -5.64 -1.98 12.64
N LEU A 11 -5.36 -0.70 12.90
CA LEU A 11 -4.19 -0.01 12.33
C LEU A 11 -2.86 -0.64 12.75
N LEU A 12 -2.73 -1.05 14.01
CA LEU A 12 -1.53 -1.73 14.50
C LEU A 12 -1.37 -3.12 13.87
N ALA A 13 -2.45 -3.89 13.75
CA ALA A 13 -2.43 -5.19 13.08
C ALA A 13 -2.03 -5.07 11.60
N GLU A 14 -2.61 -4.11 10.88
CA GLU A 14 -2.25 -3.81 9.48
C GLU A 14 -0.82 -3.31 9.33
N TRP A 15 -0.31 -2.55 10.30
CA TRP A 15 1.07 -2.10 10.28
C TRP A 15 2.05 -3.24 10.52
N LEU A 16 1.78 -4.11 11.50
CA LEU A 16 2.57 -5.33 11.73
C LEU A 16 2.54 -6.25 10.51
N TRP A 17 1.36 -6.41 9.89
CA TRP A 17 1.21 -7.13 8.63
C TRP A 17 2.06 -6.50 7.52
N SER A 18 2.04 -5.17 7.39
CA SER A 18 2.88 -4.44 6.45
C SER A 18 4.37 -4.54 6.74
N MET A 19 4.80 -4.59 7.99
CA MET A 19 6.21 -4.80 8.31
C MET A 19 6.68 -6.20 7.89
N THR A 20 5.78 -7.18 7.98
CA THR A 20 6.05 -8.57 7.59
C THR A 20 5.99 -8.77 6.08
N TRP A 21 4.93 -8.29 5.45
CA TRP A 21 4.59 -8.58 4.05
C TRP A 21 4.71 -7.38 3.11
N GLY A 22 4.76 -6.16 3.64
CA GLY A 22 4.90 -4.92 2.85
C GLY A 22 6.22 -4.84 2.10
N LEU A 23 7.28 -5.48 2.61
CA LEU A 23 8.55 -5.66 1.91
C LEU A 23 8.40 -6.44 0.59
N TYR A 24 7.36 -7.26 0.45
CA TYR A 24 7.03 -7.97 -0.78
C TYR A 24 5.92 -7.26 -1.57
N HIS A 25 4.93 -6.70 -0.87
CA HIS A 25 3.81 -5.98 -1.51
C HIS A 25 4.29 -4.79 -2.31
N VAL A 26 5.16 -3.95 -1.73
CA VAL A 26 5.61 -2.70 -2.36
C VAL A 26 6.41 -2.95 -3.64
N PRO A 27 7.43 -3.83 -3.68
CA PRO A 27 8.11 -4.17 -4.93
C PRO A 27 7.17 -4.76 -5.98
N LEU A 28 6.25 -5.64 -5.58
CA LEU A 28 5.33 -6.29 -6.51
C LEU A 28 4.34 -5.29 -7.13
N ALA A 29 3.74 -4.43 -6.30
CA ALA A 29 2.88 -3.34 -6.76
C ALA A 29 3.66 -2.38 -7.67
N THR A 30 4.91 -2.06 -7.32
CA THR A 30 5.79 -1.21 -8.14
C THR A 30 6.06 -1.83 -9.51
N LEU A 31 6.39 -3.11 -9.58
CA LEU A 31 6.61 -3.82 -10.85
C LEU A 31 5.33 -3.82 -11.71
N CYS A 32 4.17 -4.08 -11.10
CA CYS A 32 2.88 -4.01 -11.78
C CYS A 32 2.60 -2.61 -12.32
N MET A 33 2.84 -1.56 -11.52
CA MET A 33 2.68 -0.17 -11.94
C MET A 33 3.59 0.18 -13.10
N ILE A 34 4.86 -0.25 -13.09
CA ILE A 34 5.81 -0.02 -14.19
C ILE A 34 5.26 -0.61 -15.49
N PHE A 35 4.78 -1.85 -15.44
CA PHE A 35 4.21 -2.53 -16.59
C PHE A 35 2.96 -1.79 -17.08
N LEU A 36 2.01 -1.50 -16.20
CA LEU A 36 0.76 -0.84 -16.57
C LEU A 36 0.98 0.60 -17.06
N PHE A 37 1.85 1.38 -16.44
CA PHE A 37 2.20 2.71 -16.96
C PHE A 37 2.85 2.65 -18.35
N ARG A 38 3.70 1.64 -18.59
CA ARG A 38 4.31 1.45 -19.91
C ARG A 38 3.29 1.07 -20.97
N PHE A 39 2.42 0.10 -20.71
CA PHE A 39 1.52 -0.46 -21.73
C PHE A 39 0.20 0.31 -21.85
N TYR A 40 -0.41 0.71 -20.72
CA TYR A 40 -1.71 1.38 -20.70
C TYR A 40 -1.59 2.90 -20.88
N MET A 41 -0.62 3.54 -20.23
CA MET A 41 -0.40 4.99 -20.34
C MET A 41 0.66 5.38 -21.38
N LYS A 42 1.29 4.41 -22.04
CA LYS A 42 2.34 4.63 -23.06
C LYS A 42 3.53 5.45 -22.57
N MET A 43 3.80 5.46 -21.27
CA MET A 43 4.94 6.18 -20.70
C MET A 43 6.27 5.58 -21.16
N SER A 44 7.33 6.39 -21.18
CA SER A 44 8.69 5.86 -21.37
C SER A 44 9.05 4.94 -20.19
N LEU A 45 9.84 3.89 -20.42
CA LEU A 45 10.21 2.94 -19.36
C LEU A 45 10.86 3.65 -18.17
N ARG A 46 11.76 4.62 -18.45
CA ARG A 46 12.38 5.46 -17.42
C ARG A 46 11.35 6.28 -16.64
N GLY A 47 10.36 6.85 -17.33
CA GLY A 47 9.27 7.59 -16.68
C GLY A 47 8.41 6.70 -15.80
N ALA A 48 7.99 5.55 -16.31
CA ALA A 48 7.19 4.56 -15.58
C ALA A 48 7.92 4.06 -14.32
N LEU A 49 9.22 3.75 -14.44
CA LEU A 49 10.08 3.36 -13.33
C LEU A 49 10.14 4.46 -12.26
N TRP A 50 10.47 5.69 -12.67
CA TRP A 50 10.67 6.79 -11.72
C TRP A 50 9.38 7.18 -10.99
N GLN A 51 8.26 7.19 -11.69
CA GLN A 51 6.96 7.52 -11.10
C GLN A 51 6.48 6.42 -10.15
N SER A 52 6.65 5.15 -10.51
CA SER A 52 6.25 4.04 -9.64
C SER A 52 7.09 4.00 -8.38
N LEU A 53 8.41 4.18 -8.48
CA LEU A 53 9.30 4.23 -7.32
C LEU A 53 8.98 5.39 -6.38
N LYS A 54 8.74 6.59 -6.91
CA LYS A 54 8.39 7.75 -6.09
C LYS A 54 7.07 7.55 -5.33
N ALA A 55 6.04 7.06 -6.02
CA ALA A 55 4.73 6.82 -5.40
C ALA A 55 4.82 5.73 -4.32
N SER A 56 5.52 4.64 -4.60
CA SER A 56 5.76 3.55 -3.64
C SER A 56 6.58 4.00 -2.44
N PHE A 57 7.66 4.76 -2.66
CA PHE A 57 8.46 5.31 -1.58
C PHE A 57 7.67 6.29 -0.71
N PHE A 58 6.89 7.19 -1.33
CA PHE A 58 6.00 8.10 -0.61
C PHE A 58 5.01 7.33 0.26
N ALA A 59 4.31 6.34 -0.29
CA ALA A 59 3.32 5.56 0.43
C ALA A 59 3.94 4.78 1.60
N LEU A 60 5.10 4.15 1.38
CA LEU A 60 5.84 3.43 2.42
C LEU A 60 6.26 4.37 3.57
N VAL A 61 6.86 5.52 3.26
CA VAL A 61 7.32 6.48 4.26
C VAL A 61 6.15 7.04 5.06
N ILE A 62 5.09 7.49 4.38
CA ILE A 62 3.92 8.06 5.06
C ILE A 62 3.26 7.02 5.96
N TYR A 63 3.04 5.81 5.47
CA TYR A 63 2.40 4.77 6.28
C TYR A 63 3.26 4.36 7.48
N THR A 64 4.58 4.20 7.29
CA THR A 64 5.52 3.82 8.35
C THR A 64 5.67 4.89 9.42
N LEU A 65 5.56 6.18 9.07
CA LEU A 65 5.62 7.27 10.05
C LEU A 65 4.28 7.52 10.74
N TYR A 66 3.17 7.39 10.00
CA TYR A 66 1.83 7.68 10.52
C TYR A 66 1.42 6.72 11.64
N VAL A 67 1.59 5.40 11.46
CA VAL A 67 1.06 4.44 12.42
C VAL A 67 1.76 4.54 13.79
N PRO A 68 3.10 4.57 13.91
CA PRO A 68 3.75 4.75 15.21
C PRO A 68 3.41 6.10 15.86
N ALA A 69 3.33 7.18 15.09
CA ALA A 69 2.96 8.50 15.62
C ALA A 69 1.53 8.49 16.19
N PHE A 70 0.62 7.81 15.51
CA PHE A 70 -0.77 7.66 15.95
C PHE A 70 -0.89 6.77 17.20
N LEU A 71 -0.09 5.70 17.29
CA LEU A 71 -0.08 4.80 18.44
C LEU A 71 0.55 5.41 19.69
N ILE A 72 1.63 6.20 19.55
CA ILE A 72 2.25 6.93 20.66
C ILE A 72 1.25 7.93 21.26
N TYR A 73 0.42 8.55 20.43
CA TYR A 73 -0.60 9.49 20.88
C TYR A 73 -1.73 8.82 21.69
N TRP A 74 -1.97 7.52 21.52
CA TRP A 74 -3.13 6.82 22.08
C TRP A 74 -2.75 5.60 22.95
N SER A 75 -1.76 5.77 23.82
CA SER A 75 -1.19 4.69 24.65
C SER A 75 -2.23 3.84 25.40
N GLY A 76 -2.20 2.52 25.19
CA GLY A 76 -2.95 1.55 26.01
C GLY A 76 -3.44 0.28 25.31
N LEU A 77 -2.69 -0.28 24.35
CA LEU A 77 -3.18 -1.40 23.53
C LEU A 77 -2.42 -2.69 23.80
N GLU A 78 -3.16 -3.67 24.30
CA GLU A 78 -2.83 -5.09 24.17
C GLU A 78 -3.38 -5.58 22.83
N THR A 79 -2.59 -6.37 22.09
CA THR A 79 -2.98 -6.93 20.79
C THR A 79 -3.06 -8.45 20.88
N ASP A 80 -4.26 -8.98 21.04
CA ASP A 80 -4.54 -10.42 20.95
C ASP A 80 -5.02 -10.84 19.55
N TRP A 81 -5.02 -9.91 18.58
CA TRP A 81 -5.65 -10.13 17.29
C TRP A 81 -4.66 -10.62 16.23
N VAL A 82 -4.88 -11.86 15.76
CA VAL A 82 -4.27 -12.38 14.54
C VAL A 82 -5.15 -11.94 13.37
N ALA A 83 -4.64 -11.04 12.52
CA ALA A 83 -5.38 -10.63 11.34
C ALA A 83 -5.51 -11.80 10.36
N ASP A 84 -6.73 -12.03 9.84
CA ASP A 84 -6.93 -12.95 8.72
C ASP A 84 -6.09 -12.47 7.52
N PRO A 85 -5.26 -13.35 6.91
CA PRO A 85 -4.40 -12.98 5.79
C PRO A 85 -5.09 -12.30 4.61
N MET A 86 -6.33 -12.69 4.30
CA MET A 86 -7.02 -12.15 3.10
C MET A 86 -7.48 -10.71 3.31
N PRO A 87 -8.27 -10.38 4.36
CA PRO A 87 -8.59 -8.99 4.68
C PRO A 87 -7.33 -8.14 4.85
N ALA A 88 -6.31 -8.64 5.54
CA ALA A 88 -5.08 -7.89 5.79
C ALA A 88 -4.34 -7.50 4.50
N ALA A 89 -4.17 -8.46 3.58
CA ALA A 89 -3.54 -8.16 2.29
C ALA A 89 -4.35 -7.14 1.47
N LEU A 90 -5.69 -7.26 1.47
CA LEU A 90 -6.56 -6.35 0.73
C LEU A 90 -6.58 -4.94 1.33
N TYR A 91 -6.63 -4.82 2.66
CA TYR A 91 -6.58 -3.53 3.35
C TYR A 91 -5.22 -2.85 3.15
N LEU A 92 -4.12 -3.59 3.25
CA LEU A 92 -2.80 -3.07 2.94
C LEU A 92 -2.73 -2.52 1.49
N GLY A 93 -3.25 -3.28 0.53
CA GLY A 93 -3.37 -2.84 -0.87
C GLY A 93 -4.21 -1.58 -1.03
N PHE A 94 -5.32 -1.49 -0.29
CA PHE A 94 -6.17 -0.29 -0.28
C PHE A 94 -5.44 0.93 0.29
N ILE A 95 -4.80 0.79 1.46
CA ILE A 95 -4.05 1.86 2.12
C ILE A 95 -2.95 2.39 1.19
N TYR A 96 -2.12 1.51 0.65
CA TYR A 96 -1.07 1.91 -0.28
C TYR A 96 -1.64 2.51 -1.57
N GLY A 97 -2.74 1.95 -2.10
CA GLY A 97 -3.43 2.52 -3.25
C GLY A 97 -3.91 3.95 -3.01
N VAL A 98 -4.49 4.25 -1.84
CA VAL A 98 -4.93 5.60 -1.46
C VAL A 98 -3.73 6.55 -1.35
N LEU A 99 -2.65 6.13 -0.69
CA LEU A 99 -1.45 6.96 -0.51
C LEU A 99 -0.73 7.24 -1.84
N GLN A 100 -0.60 6.23 -2.70
CA GLN A 100 -0.03 6.39 -4.04
C GLN A 100 -0.91 7.26 -4.92
N SER A 101 -2.23 7.11 -4.86
CA SER A 101 -3.18 7.95 -5.59
C SER A 101 -3.09 9.40 -5.14
N SER A 102 -2.97 9.63 -3.83
CA SER A 102 -2.76 10.96 -3.24
C SER A 102 -1.46 11.59 -3.72
N PHE A 103 -0.37 10.80 -3.81
CA PHE A 103 0.89 11.26 -4.38
C PHE A 103 0.73 11.73 -5.82
N PHE A 104 0.09 10.94 -6.68
CA PHE A 104 -0.12 11.32 -8.08
C PHE A 104 -1.07 12.50 -8.23
N TRP A 105 -2.09 12.60 -7.39
CA TRP A 105 -2.98 13.75 -7.36
C TRP A 105 -2.21 15.03 -7.03
N LEU A 106 -1.37 15.01 -5.98
CA LEU A 106 -0.47 16.12 -5.66
C LEU A 106 0.45 16.42 -6.84
N GLN A 107 1.10 15.40 -7.41
CA GLN A 107 2.01 15.57 -8.54
C GLN A 107 1.31 16.18 -9.78
N SER A 108 0.02 15.87 -9.98
CA SER A 108 -0.78 16.37 -11.10
C SER A 108 -0.96 17.89 -11.09
N LEU A 109 -0.80 18.53 -9.92
CA LEU A 109 -0.83 19.98 -9.78
C LEU A 109 0.32 20.67 -10.52
N TRP A 110 1.46 19.98 -10.68
CA TRP A 110 2.65 20.51 -11.38
C TRP A 110 2.88 19.85 -12.75
N PHE A 111 2.49 18.59 -12.91
CA PHE A 111 2.69 17.83 -14.14
C PHE A 111 1.37 17.20 -14.58
N PRO A 112 0.70 17.72 -15.61
CA PRO A 112 -0.61 17.23 -16.02
C PRO A 112 -0.52 15.75 -16.41
N MET A 113 -1.30 14.93 -15.72
CA MET A 113 -1.42 13.48 -15.96
C MET A 113 -2.90 13.12 -16.03
N ASP A 114 -3.23 12.12 -16.85
CA ASP A 114 -4.58 11.56 -16.91
C ASP A 114 -4.86 10.78 -15.62
N MET A 115 -5.41 11.48 -14.61
CA MET A 115 -5.64 10.93 -13.29
C MET A 115 -6.59 9.74 -13.30
N GLN A 116 -7.55 9.68 -14.22
CA GLN A 116 -8.45 8.52 -14.32
C GLN A 116 -7.64 7.25 -14.64
N ARG A 117 -6.74 7.33 -15.62
CA ARG A 117 -5.86 6.20 -15.96
C ARG A 117 -4.90 5.88 -14.83
N VAL A 118 -4.32 6.87 -14.18
CA VAL A 118 -3.42 6.66 -13.04
C VAL A 118 -4.12 5.91 -11.90
N LEU A 119 -5.35 6.31 -11.54
CA LEU A 119 -6.13 5.64 -10.50
C LEU A 119 -6.40 4.17 -10.84
N ILE A 120 -6.72 3.87 -12.11
CA ILE A 120 -6.88 2.48 -12.58
C ILE A 120 -5.57 1.70 -12.43
N VAL A 121 -4.45 2.28 -12.85
CA VAL A 121 -3.12 1.64 -12.73
C VAL A 121 -2.78 1.34 -11.27
N VAL A 122 -2.96 2.31 -10.38
CA VAL A 122 -2.69 2.17 -8.95
C VAL A 122 -3.60 1.11 -8.32
N ALA A 123 -4.90 1.16 -8.58
CA ALA A 123 -5.87 0.21 -8.04
C ALA A 123 -5.56 -1.22 -8.47
N LEU A 124 -5.35 -1.46 -9.78
CA LEU A 124 -5.04 -2.79 -10.31
C LEU A 124 -3.71 -3.31 -9.76
N SER A 125 -2.68 -2.46 -9.67
CA SER A 125 -1.36 -2.89 -9.19
C SER A 125 -1.39 -3.31 -7.73
N ASN A 126 -2.09 -2.56 -6.87
CA ASN A 126 -2.24 -2.90 -5.46
C ASN A 126 -3.14 -4.10 -5.24
N PHE A 127 -4.21 -4.24 -6.03
CA PHE A 127 -5.09 -5.40 -5.96
C PHE A 127 -4.37 -6.69 -6.35
N ILE A 128 -3.62 -6.67 -7.46
CA ILE A 128 -2.80 -7.82 -7.87
C ILE A 128 -1.75 -8.14 -6.81
N ALA A 129 -1.05 -7.14 -6.28
CA ALA A 129 -0.05 -7.34 -5.24
C ALA A 129 -0.68 -7.97 -3.98
N ALA A 130 -1.82 -7.47 -3.53
CA ALA A 130 -2.56 -8.01 -2.38
C ALA A 130 -2.92 -9.49 -2.58
N LEU A 131 -3.45 -9.86 -3.75
CA LEU A 131 -3.81 -11.25 -4.04
C LEU A 131 -2.61 -12.20 -4.05
N VAL A 132 -1.47 -11.76 -4.58
CA VAL A 132 -0.23 -12.56 -4.59
C VAL A 132 0.31 -12.71 -3.16
N ILE A 133 0.34 -11.64 -2.38
CA ILE A 133 0.78 -11.67 -0.98
C ILE A 133 -0.09 -12.58 -0.15
N PHE A 134 -1.41 -12.50 -0.31
CA PHE A 134 -2.35 -13.42 0.33
C PHE A 134 -2.02 -14.88 -0.01
N LYS A 135 -1.76 -15.19 -1.28
CA LYS A 135 -1.37 -16.55 -1.69
C LYS A 135 -0.04 -16.99 -1.09
N LEU A 136 0.95 -16.11 -1.02
CA LEU A 136 2.24 -16.41 -0.37
C LEU A 136 2.07 -16.68 1.14
N ALA A 137 1.25 -15.89 1.82
CA ALA A 137 0.93 -16.08 3.23
C ALA A 137 0.24 -17.43 3.49
N LEU A 138 -0.70 -17.83 2.64
CA LEU A 138 -1.37 -19.14 2.74
C LEU A 138 -0.43 -20.33 2.52
N MET A 139 0.62 -20.17 1.72
CA MET A 139 1.59 -21.24 1.46
C MET A 139 2.53 -21.48 2.65
N GLY A 140 2.39 -20.75 3.75
CA GLY A 140 3.27 -20.87 4.91
C GLY A 140 4.71 -20.46 4.60
N LEU A 141 4.92 -19.70 3.53
CA LEU A 141 6.19 -19.05 3.22
C LEU A 141 6.36 -17.81 4.12
N SER A 142 6.16 -17.99 5.42
CA SER A 142 6.71 -17.08 6.43
C SER A 142 8.16 -17.48 6.63
N LEU A 143 9.09 -16.60 6.26
CA LEU A 143 10.50 -16.73 6.63
C LEU A 143 10.67 -16.65 8.15
#